data_AF-A0A087UW28-F1
#
_entry.id   AF-A0A087UW28-F1
#
_cell.length_a   1.000
_cell.length_b   1.000
_cell.length_c   1.000
_cell.angle_alpha   90.00
_cell.angle_beta   90.00
_cell.angle_gamma   90.00
#
_symmetry.space_group_name_H-M   'P 1'
#
loop_
_entity.id
_entity.type
_entity.pdbx_description
1 polymer ?
#
loop_
_entity_poly.entity_id
_entity_poly.type
_entity_poly.pdbx_seq_one_letter_code
_entity_poly.pdbx_strand_id
1 'polypeptide(L)'
;MKARDDPVSRRHLSLCAKRGLLSRGRGAVKLLFLNPEDALDYLVHGWESAKGQTLYVSRSDLLPQEMGSDVFSQVRNFCDKYNPERKFILLAAITVTNEIAAALEREVVVRGAKMHLSPSLPEDDVQTLILTITKTDPQTGDPAQTTIEDRRKGLSIVIEQLSTRGVDLEKLYPHTYRKILRYVEENEPFSPISIFPTDQRNGRVFMCIILPWADADIIVNISSKGGASTAKSSKKKWIL
;
A
#
# COMPACT_ATOMS: atom_id res chain seq x y z
N MET A 1 13.11 -0.06 -23.04
CA MET A 1 11.65 -0.16 -22.77
C MET A 1 11.40 0.81 -21.63
N LYS A 2 10.51 1.80 -21.79
CA LYS A 2 10.34 2.91 -20.83
C LYS A 2 10.28 2.44 -19.37
N ALA A 3 9.59 1.34 -19.07
CA ALA A 3 9.53 0.73 -17.73
C ALA A 3 10.88 0.34 -17.10
N ARG A 4 11.91 0.13 -17.92
CA ARG A 4 13.29 -0.16 -17.50
C ARG A 4 14.09 1.11 -17.26
N ASP A 5 13.88 2.08 -18.14
CA ASP A 5 14.73 3.25 -18.34
C ASP A 5 14.25 4.43 -17.48
N ASP A 6 12.94 4.52 -17.21
CA ASP A 6 12.33 5.47 -16.28
C ASP A 6 12.45 4.96 -14.83
N PRO A 7 13.23 5.65 -13.96
CA PRO A 7 13.39 5.27 -12.57
C PRO A 7 12.08 5.27 -11.78
N VAL A 8 11.15 6.19 -12.11
CA VAL A 8 9.86 6.33 -11.42
C VAL A 8 8.96 5.14 -11.75
N SER A 9 8.80 4.81 -13.03
CA SER A 9 8.09 3.59 -13.43
C SER A 9 8.68 2.35 -12.78
N ARG A 10 10.01 2.16 -12.86
CA ARG A 10 10.67 0.98 -12.28
C ARG A 10 10.44 0.89 -10.78
N ARG A 11 10.43 2.03 -10.08
CA ARG A 11 10.13 2.15 -8.65
C ARG A 11 8.74 1.63 -8.33
N HIS A 12 7.70 2.18 -8.95
CA HIS A 12 6.32 1.78 -8.67
C HIS A 12 6.05 0.32 -9.02
N LEU A 13 6.55 -0.15 -10.16
CA LEU A 13 6.45 -1.56 -10.56
C LEU A 13 7.15 -2.48 -9.56
N SER A 14 8.32 -2.09 -9.04
CA SER A 14 9.04 -2.85 -8.00
C SER A 14 8.25 -2.95 -6.70
N LEU A 15 7.57 -1.87 -6.29
CA LEU A 15 6.73 -1.86 -5.09
C LEU A 15 5.51 -2.77 -5.26
N CYS A 16 4.87 -2.73 -6.43
CA CYS A 16 3.78 -3.65 -6.77
C CYS A 16 4.26 -5.11 -6.68
N ALA A 17 5.43 -5.41 -7.26
CA ALA A 17 6.03 -6.74 -7.21
C ALA A 17 6.32 -7.21 -5.77
N LYS A 18 6.94 -6.36 -4.94
CA LYS A 18 7.27 -6.71 -3.54
C LYS A 18 6.00 -6.98 -2.72
N ARG A 19 4.99 -6.10 -2.82
CA ARG A 19 3.70 -6.25 -2.12
C ARG A 19 2.94 -7.49 -2.61
N GLY A 20 2.94 -7.73 -3.92
CA GLY A 20 2.32 -8.90 -4.53
C GLY A 20 2.98 -10.21 -4.11
N LEU A 21 4.32 -10.24 -4.09
CA LEU A 21 5.09 -11.40 -3.62
C LEU A 21 4.77 -11.74 -2.16
N LEU A 22 4.75 -10.74 -1.28
CA LEU A 22 4.46 -10.92 0.14
C LEU A 22 3.05 -11.44 0.40
N SER A 23 2.07 -10.97 -0.39
CA SER A 23 0.64 -11.30 -0.18
C SER A 23 0.20 -12.58 -0.88
N ARG A 24 0.74 -12.88 -2.07
CA ARG A 24 0.23 -13.93 -2.97
C ARG A 24 1.31 -14.89 -3.48
N GLY A 25 2.55 -14.76 -3.00
CA GLY A 25 3.68 -15.56 -3.46
C GLY A 25 4.18 -15.14 -4.85
N ARG A 26 5.03 -15.96 -5.47
CA ARG A 26 5.68 -15.68 -6.77
C ARG A 26 4.65 -15.33 -7.86
N GLY A 27 5.02 -14.48 -8.80
CA GLY A 27 4.11 -13.97 -9.83
C GLY A 27 4.72 -12.90 -10.71
N ALA A 28 3.87 -12.14 -11.39
CA ALA A 28 4.25 -11.07 -12.30
C ALA A 28 3.43 -9.80 -12.06
N VAL A 29 4.05 -8.65 -12.33
CA VAL A 29 3.39 -7.35 -12.37
C VAL A 29 2.87 -7.15 -13.79
N LYS A 30 1.55 -6.99 -13.96
CA LYS A 30 0.90 -6.73 -15.23
C LYS A 30 0.62 -5.24 -15.36
N LEU A 31 1.11 -4.66 -16.44
CA LEU A 31 0.85 -3.30 -16.90
C LEU A 31 -0.15 -3.41 -18.06
N LEU A 32 -1.36 -2.92 -17.86
CA LEU A 32 -2.48 -3.09 -18.79
C LEU A 32 -2.84 -1.77 -19.47
N PHE A 33 -2.69 -1.73 -20.78
CA PHE A 33 -3.11 -0.63 -21.63
C PHE A 33 -4.39 -1.04 -22.38
N LEU A 34 -5.44 -0.21 -22.29
CA LEU A 34 -6.74 -0.54 -22.88
C LEU A 34 -6.79 -0.25 -24.38
N ASN A 35 -5.81 0.48 -24.90
CA ASN A 35 -5.62 0.78 -26.29
C ASN A 35 -4.12 1.07 -26.56
N PRO A 36 -3.67 1.07 -27.82
CA PRO A 36 -2.30 1.39 -28.18
C PRO A 36 -1.88 2.83 -27.82
N GLU A 37 -2.81 3.77 -27.81
CA GLU A 37 -2.57 5.18 -27.50
C GLU A 37 -2.09 5.35 -26.06
N ASP A 38 -2.68 4.66 -25.09
CA ASP A 38 -2.27 4.64 -23.68
C ASP A 38 -0.83 4.12 -23.55
N ALA A 39 -0.47 3.10 -24.34
CA ALA A 39 0.88 2.55 -24.35
C ALA A 39 1.89 3.54 -24.95
N LEU A 40 1.50 4.30 -25.98
CA LEU A 40 2.32 5.37 -26.55
C LEU A 40 2.47 6.54 -25.57
N ASP A 41 1.39 6.92 -24.89
CA ASP A 41 1.39 7.97 -23.88
C ASP A 41 2.32 7.61 -22.71
N TYR A 42 2.36 6.33 -22.33
CA TYR A 42 3.35 5.79 -21.40
C TYR A 42 4.80 5.94 -21.88
N LEU A 43 5.07 5.71 -23.17
CA LEU A 43 6.42 5.90 -23.72
C LEU A 43 6.87 7.36 -23.65
N VAL A 44 5.95 8.32 -23.80
CA VAL A 44 6.24 9.75 -23.72
C VAL A 44 6.34 10.21 -22.27
N HIS A 45 5.25 10.08 -21.51
CA HIS A 45 5.07 10.68 -20.19
C HIS A 45 5.54 9.80 -19.02
N GLY A 46 5.85 8.52 -19.25
CA GLY A 46 6.35 7.61 -18.21
C GLY A 46 5.26 7.24 -17.21
N TRP A 47 5.62 7.13 -15.93
CA TRP A 47 4.71 6.60 -14.90
C TRP A 47 3.38 7.35 -14.78
N GLU A 48 3.36 8.65 -15.07
CA GLU A 48 2.20 9.50 -14.83
C GLU A 48 0.98 9.09 -15.65
N SER A 49 1.18 8.56 -16.85
CA SER A 49 0.14 8.04 -17.72
C SER A 49 -0.23 6.56 -17.46
N ALA A 50 0.56 5.85 -16.65
CA ALA A 50 0.33 4.46 -16.27
C ALA A 50 -0.27 4.28 -14.86
N LYS A 51 -0.63 5.38 -14.17
CA LYS A 51 -1.24 5.33 -12.83
C LYS A 51 -2.56 4.56 -12.89
N GLY A 52 -2.72 3.58 -11.99
CA GLY A 52 -3.92 2.74 -11.91
C GLY A 52 -3.97 1.59 -12.93
N GLN A 53 -3.04 1.54 -13.89
CA GLN A 53 -2.97 0.49 -14.92
C GLN A 53 -2.06 -0.69 -14.54
N THR A 54 -1.66 -0.77 -13.27
CA THR A 54 -0.73 -1.79 -12.75
C THR A 54 -1.41 -2.71 -11.76
N LEU A 55 -1.24 -4.01 -11.93
CA LEU A 55 -1.76 -5.03 -11.01
C LEU A 55 -0.78 -6.20 -10.85
N TYR A 56 -0.87 -6.92 -9.74
CA TYR A 56 -0.08 -8.14 -9.52
C TYR A 56 -0.90 -9.38 -9.83
N VAL A 57 -0.33 -10.29 -10.62
CA VAL A 57 -0.91 -11.60 -10.94
C VAL A 57 -0.01 -12.67 -10.32
N SER A 58 -0.58 -13.48 -9.43
CA SER A 58 0.18 -14.57 -8.80
C SER A 58 0.51 -15.66 -9.83
N ARG A 59 1.50 -16.50 -9.54
CA ARG A 59 1.86 -17.62 -10.41
C ARG A 59 0.69 -18.56 -10.64
N SER A 60 -0.15 -18.84 -9.63
CA SER A 60 -1.32 -19.71 -9.80
C SER A 60 -2.36 -19.11 -10.73
N ASP A 61 -2.44 -17.79 -10.78
CA ASP A 61 -3.52 -17.05 -11.46
C ASP A 61 -3.13 -16.62 -12.88
N LEU A 62 -1.94 -16.99 -13.36
CA LEU A 62 -1.58 -16.83 -14.77
C LEU A 62 -2.41 -17.80 -15.61
N LEU A 63 -3.09 -17.28 -16.64
CA LEU A 63 -3.94 -18.05 -17.54
C LEU A 63 -3.39 -18.03 -18.98
N PRO A 64 -3.28 -19.19 -19.67
CA PRO A 64 -2.83 -19.24 -21.06
C PRO A 64 -3.75 -18.48 -22.02
N GLN A 65 -5.05 -18.46 -21.74
CA GLN A 65 -6.07 -17.80 -22.56
C GLN A 65 -5.85 -16.28 -22.66
N GLU A 66 -5.20 -15.66 -21.67
CA GLU A 66 -4.96 -14.22 -21.68
C GLU A 66 -3.76 -13.78 -22.53
N MET A 67 -2.87 -14.71 -22.94
CA MET A 67 -1.58 -14.35 -23.54
C MET A 67 -1.04 -15.33 -24.59
N GLY A 68 -1.71 -16.46 -24.81
CA GLY A 68 -1.22 -17.54 -25.66
C GLY A 68 -0.29 -18.51 -24.93
N SER A 69 -0.19 -19.74 -25.44
CA SER A 69 0.58 -20.84 -24.83
C SER A 69 2.06 -20.55 -24.67
N ASP A 70 2.66 -19.89 -25.66
CA ASP A 70 4.11 -19.70 -25.73
C ASP A 70 4.56 -18.63 -24.74
N VAL A 71 3.84 -17.50 -24.72
CA VAL A 71 4.07 -16.42 -23.75
C VAL A 71 3.78 -16.93 -22.35
N PHE A 72 2.69 -17.68 -22.16
CA PHE A 72 2.36 -18.29 -20.87
C PHE A 72 3.49 -19.19 -20.36
N SER A 73 3.99 -20.10 -21.19
CA SER A 73 5.05 -21.04 -20.81
C SER A 73 6.35 -20.31 -20.47
N GLN A 74 6.70 -19.28 -21.25
CA GLN A 74 7.85 -18.43 -20.98
C GLN A 74 7.72 -17.69 -19.64
N VAL A 75 6.57 -17.06 -19.39
CA VAL A 75 6.29 -16.29 -18.17
C VAL A 75 6.24 -17.21 -16.95
N ARG A 76 5.61 -18.39 -17.06
CA ARG A 76 5.59 -19.41 -16.00
C ARG A 76 7.01 -19.79 -15.59
N ASN A 77 7.84 -20.11 -16.58
CA ASN A 77 9.24 -20.45 -16.39
C ASN A 77 10.04 -19.28 -15.78
N PHE A 78 9.73 -18.03 -16.15
CA PHE A 78 10.31 -16.87 -15.49
C PHE A 78 9.91 -16.77 -14.02
N CYS A 79 8.62 -16.92 -13.69
CA CYS A 79 8.09 -16.89 -12.33
C CYS A 79 8.70 -18.00 -11.44
N ASP A 80 9.00 -19.17 -12.02
CA ASP A 80 9.63 -20.28 -11.29
C ASP A 80 11.10 -20.00 -10.95
N LYS A 81 11.83 -19.34 -11.85
CA LYS A 81 13.31 -19.25 -11.79
C LYS A 81 13.86 -17.91 -11.34
N TYR A 82 13.07 -16.83 -11.32
CA TYR A 82 13.60 -15.52 -10.93
C TYR A 82 13.99 -15.48 -9.45
N ASN A 83 15.01 -14.68 -9.14
CA ASN A 83 15.36 -14.35 -7.76
C ASN A 83 14.48 -13.17 -7.31
N PRO A 84 13.51 -13.39 -6.41
CA PRO A 84 12.56 -12.36 -6.00
C PRO A 84 13.18 -11.22 -5.18
N GLU A 85 14.39 -11.40 -4.65
CA GLU A 85 15.10 -10.33 -3.93
C GLU A 85 15.76 -9.32 -4.88
N ARG A 86 15.96 -9.70 -6.14
CA ARG A 86 16.69 -8.86 -7.13
C ARG A 86 15.88 -8.49 -8.35
N LYS A 87 14.87 -9.30 -8.69
CA LYS A 87 14.15 -9.22 -9.95
C LYS A 87 12.67 -9.43 -9.76
N PHE A 88 11.88 -8.96 -10.70
CA PHE A 88 10.47 -9.28 -10.86
C PHE A 88 10.14 -9.52 -12.34
N ILE A 89 8.98 -10.10 -12.60
CA ILE A 89 8.49 -10.32 -13.97
C ILE A 89 7.48 -9.24 -14.30
N LEU A 90 7.66 -8.56 -15.42
CA LEU A 90 6.74 -7.56 -15.98
C LEU A 90 5.99 -8.20 -17.15
N LEU A 91 4.66 -8.08 -17.14
CA LEU A 91 3.79 -8.38 -18.26
C LEU A 91 3.24 -7.06 -18.80
N ALA A 92 3.65 -6.66 -20.00
CA ALA A 92 2.99 -5.57 -20.71
C ALA A 92 1.86 -6.16 -21.55
N ALA A 93 0.62 -5.73 -21.31
CA ALA A 93 -0.57 -6.16 -22.03
C ALA A 93 -1.21 -4.94 -22.71
N ILE A 94 -1.42 -5.00 -24.02
CA ILE A 94 -2.04 -3.94 -24.80
C ILE A 94 -3.26 -4.53 -25.50
N THR A 95 -4.43 -3.97 -25.24
CA THR A 95 -5.64 -4.30 -25.99
C THR A 95 -5.59 -3.59 -27.34
N VAL A 96 -5.73 -4.35 -28.42
CA VAL A 96 -5.79 -3.88 -29.80
C VAL A 96 -7.17 -4.20 -30.33
N THR A 97 -7.84 -3.19 -30.89
CA THR A 97 -9.07 -3.39 -31.66
C THR A 97 -8.71 -3.59 -33.12
N ASN A 98 -9.19 -4.69 -33.70
CA ASN A 98 -9.10 -4.95 -35.14
C ASN A 98 -10.49 -4.81 -35.76
N GLU A 99 -10.57 -4.07 -36.86
CA GLU A 99 -11.80 -3.94 -37.64
C GLU A 99 -11.74 -4.95 -38.79
N ILE A 100 -12.45 -6.07 -38.62
CA ILE A 100 -12.57 -7.09 -39.66
C ILE A 100 -14.02 -7.12 -40.12
N ALA A 101 -14.26 -6.73 -41.38
CA ALA A 101 -15.56 -6.82 -42.04
C ALA A 101 -16.74 -6.28 -41.20
N ALA A 102 -16.59 -5.05 -40.67
CA ALA A 102 -17.55 -4.35 -39.81
C ALA A 102 -17.79 -4.94 -38.40
N ALA A 103 -17.04 -5.98 -38.00
CA ALA A 103 -16.97 -6.46 -36.62
C ALA A 103 -15.72 -5.92 -35.92
N LEU A 104 -15.90 -5.43 -34.68
CA LEU A 104 -14.81 -4.97 -33.82
C LEU A 104 -14.33 -6.14 -32.96
N GLU A 105 -13.21 -6.75 -33.34
CA GLU A 105 -12.57 -7.79 -32.53
C GLU A 105 -11.55 -7.15 -31.59
N ARG A 106 -11.57 -7.53 -30.29
CA ARG A 106 -10.59 -7.06 -29.30
C ARG A 106 -9.63 -8.19 -28.97
N GLU A 107 -8.37 -8.00 -29.33
CA GLU A 107 -7.28 -8.91 -29.01
C GLU A 107 -6.37 -8.26 -27.97
N VAL A 108 -5.85 -9.03 -27.01
CA VAL A 108 -4.86 -8.53 -26.04
C VAL A 108 -3.49 -9.09 -26.39
N VAL A 109 -2.57 -8.21 -26.78
CA VAL A 109 -1.18 -8.56 -27.05
C VAL A 109 -0.38 -8.46 -25.76
N VAL A 110 0.17 -9.59 -25.31
CA VAL A 110 0.97 -9.67 -24.07
C VAL A 110 2.43 -9.97 -24.37
N ARG A 111 3.33 -9.31 -23.63
CA ARG A 111 4.77 -9.57 -23.63
C ARG A 111 5.33 -9.63 -22.21
N GLY A 112 6.13 -10.65 -21.93
CA GLY A 112 6.78 -10.85 -20.65
C GLY A 112 8.26 -10.46 -20.67
N ALA A 113 8.73 -9.77 -19.63
CA ALA A 113 10.12 -9.40 -19.45
C ALA A 113 10.56 -9.55 -18.01
N LYS A 114 11.84 -9.89 -17.81
CA LYS A 114 12.46 -9.91 -16.48
C LYS A 114 13.07 -8.54 -16.19
N MET A 115 12.74 -7.98 -15.03
CA MET A 115 13.11 -6.63 -14.63
C MET A 115 13.89 -6.66 -13.32
N HIS A 116 14.83 -5.74 -13.15
CA HIS A 116 15.50 -5.55 -11.87
C HIS A 116 14.61 -4.75 -10.94
N LEU A 117 14.58 -5.15 -9.66
CA LEU A 117 13.94 -4.35 -8.62
C LEU A 117 14.72 -3.05 -8.43
N SER A 118 13.98 -1.97 -8.20
CA SER A 118 14.54 -0.76 -7.61
C SER A 118 14.96 -1.05 -6.17
N PRO A 119 16.05 -0.42 -5.69
CA PRO A 119 16.45 -0.48 -4.28
C PRO A 119 15.25 -0.17 -3.37
N SER A 120 15.13 -0.92 -2.26
CA SER A 120 14.21 -0.52 -1.19
C SER A 120 14.67 0.82 -0.64
N LEU A 121 13.77 1.77 -0.54
CA LEU A 121 13.95 2.95 0.28
C LEU A 121 13.33 2.66 1.66
N PRO A 122 13.81 3.32 2.74
CA PRO A 122 13.31 3.08 4.09
C PRO A 122 11.78 3.18 4.21
N GLU A 123 11.16 4.06 3.42
CA GLU A 123 9.71 4.28 3.31
C GLU A 123 8.91 3.09 2.76
N ASP A 124 9.54 2.11 2.09
CA ASP A 124 8.84 0.98 1.46
C ASP A 124 8.48 -0.15 2.41
N ASP A 125 9.31 -0.31 3.43
CA ASP A 125 9.21 -1.40 4.39
C ASP A 125 8.29 -1.02 5.57
N VAL A 126 7.82 0.22 5.62
CA VAL A 126 6.99 0.71 6.71
C VAL A 126 5.55 0.25 6.50
N GLN A 127 5.24 -0.93 7.01
CA GLN A 127 3.85 -1.36 7.19
C GLN A 127 3.14 -0.37 8.11
N THR A 128 1.97 0.13 7.73
CA THR A 128 1.17 1.01 8.59
C THR A 128 0.16 0.19 9.39
N LEU A 129 0.27 0.22 10.72
CA LEU A 129 -0.72 -0.26 11.67
C LEU A 129 -1.50 0.94 12.20
N ILE A 130 -2.83 0.94 12.03
CA ILE A 130 -3.71 1.99 12.58
C ILE A 130 -4.47 1.38 13.75
N LEU A 131 -4.34 2.00 14.93
CA LEU A 131 -4.96 1.57 16.17
C LEU A 131 -5.86 2.68 16.71
N THR A 132 -7.06 2.32 17.15
CA THR A 132 -8.02 3.27 17.73
C THR A 132 -8.38 2.84 19.14
N ILE A 133 -8.49 3.80 20.06
CA ILE A 133 -8.90 3.50 21.45
C ILE A 133 -10.41 3.29 21.53
N THR A 134 -11.21 4.14 20.89
CA THR A 134 -12.67 4.01 20.83
C THR A 134 -13.19 3.80 19.42
N LYS A 135 -14.43 3.33 19.34
CA LYS A 135 -15.19 3.20 18.10
C LYS A 135 -15.92 4.51 17.82
N THR A 136 -16.18 4.79 16.55
CA THR A 136 -17.08 5.85 16.14
C THR A 136 -18.54 5.42 16.21
N ASP A 137 -19.42 6.41 16.34
CA ASP A 137 -20.82 6.23 16.03
C ASP A 137 -20.97 5.96 14.50
N PRO A 138 -21.59 4.84 14.08
CA PRO A 138 -21.75 4.51 12.67
C PRO A 138 -22.64 5.47 11.87
N GLN A 139 -23.49 6.25 12.54
CA GLN A 139 -24.44 7.18 11.92
C GLN A 139 -23.90 8.60 11.84
N THR A 140 -23.17 9.08 12.85
CA THR A 140 -22.67 10.46 12.89
C THR A 140 -21.18 10.59 12.57
N GLY A 141 -20.40 9.51 12.67
CA GLY A 141 -18.94 9.57 12.50
C GLY A 141 -18.21 10.26 13.66
N ASP A 142 -18.95 10.76 14.64
CA ASP A 142 -18.44 11.39 15.87
C ASP A 142 -17.92 10.33 16.86
N PRO A 143 -17.06 10.72 17.82
CA PRO A 143 -16.69 9.84 18.92
C PRO A 143 -17.95 9.37 19.65
N ALA A 144 -18.18 8.06 19.68
CA ALA A 144 -19.28 7.49 20.44
C ALA A 144 -19.13 7.89 21.92
N GLN A 145 -20.25 8.17 22.59
CA GLN A 145 -20.23 8.31 24.05
C GLN A 145 -19.68 7.00 24.64
N THR A 146 -18.52 7.09 25.27
CA THR A 146 -17.78 5.94 25.77
C THR A 146 -17.52 6.09 27.27
N THR A 147 -17.73 5.00 28.00
CA THR A 147 -17.41 4.94 29.42
C THR A 147 -15.89 4.91 29.62
N ILE A 148 -15.44 5.07 30.87
CA ILE A 148 -14.02 4.88 31.21
C ILE A 148 -13.64 3.40 30.95
N GLU A 149 -14.53 2.46 31.26
CA GLU A 149 -14.34 1.03 31.01
C GLU A 149 -14.15 0.71 29.52
N ASP A 150 -14.93 1.34 28.64
CA ASP A 150 -14.80 1.16 27.19
C ASP A 150 -13.42 1.62 26.69
N ARG A 151 -12.97 2.79 27.16
CA ARG A 151 -11.66 3.35 26.80
C ARG A 151 -10.51 2.49 27.36
N ARG A 152 -10.64 1.97 28.59
CA ARG A 152 -9.68 1.03 29.18
C ARG A 152 -9.55 -0.25 28.36
N LYS A 153 -10.68 -0.80 27.91
CA LYS A 153 -10.71 -1.96 27.02
C LYS A 153 -10.09 -1.66 25.65
N GLY A 154 -10.34 -0.47 25.11
CA GLY A 154 -9.67 0.02 23.91
C GLY A 154 -8.14 0.03 24.04
N LEU A 155 -7.65 0.62 25.14
CA LEU A 155 -6.22 0.65 25.45
C LEU A 155 -5.64 -0.77 25.61
N SER A 156 -6.34 -1.70 26.25
CA SER A 156 -5.83 -3.08 26.40
C SER A 156 -5.64 -3.76 25.04
N ILE A 157 -6.54 -3.55 24.09
CA ILE A 157 -6.41 -4.07 22.72
C ILE A 157 -5.21 -3.45 22.00
N VAL A 158 -5.01 -2.13 22.15
CA VAL A 158 -3.83 -1.44 21.58
C VAL A 158 -2.53 -2.02 22.13
N ILE A 159 -2.46 -2.20 23.46
CA ILE A 159 -1.29 -2.80 24.13
C ILE A 159 -1.07 -4.23 23.63
N GLU A 160 -2.12 -5.05 23.51
CA GLU A 160 -2.03 -6.42 23.02
C GLU A 160 -1.51 -6.47 21.56
N GLN A 161 -2.04 -5.62 20.67
CA GLN A 161 -1.58 -5.59 19.28
C GLN A 161 -0.11 -5.14 19.13
N LEU A 162 0.38 -4.28 20.01
CA LEU A 162 1.79 -3.90 20.06
C LEU A 162 2.65 -4.99 20.72
N SER A 163 2.17 -5.59 21.81
CA SER A 163 2.88 -6.62 22.55
C SER A 163 3.08 -7.90 21.73
N THR A 164 2.10 -8.28 20.90
CA THR A 164 2.23 -9.39 19.93
C THR A 164 3.34 -9.19 18.89
N ARG A 165 3.85 -7.95 18.74
CA ARG A 165 4.99 -7.58 17.89
C ARG A 165 6.27 -7.30 18.71
N GLY A 166 6.25 -7.57 20.01
CA GLY A 166 7.37 -7.29 20.92
C GLY A 166 7.53 -5.80 21.25
N VAL A 167 6.47 -5.00 21.13
CA VAL A 167 6.51 -3.56 21.40
C VAL A 167 5.82 -3.27 22.73
N ASP A 168 6.62 -2.88 23.72
CA ASP A 168 6.14 -2.39 25.01
C ASP A 168 5.89 -0.88 24.93
N LEU A 169 4.62 -0.49 24.87
CA LEU A 169 4.22 0.91 24.66
C LEU A 169 4.61 1.82 25.83
N GLU A 170 4.50 1.32 27.07
CA GLU A 170 4.82 2.10 28.28
C GLU A 170 6.34 2.30 28.40
N LYS A 171 7.12 1.25 28.15
CA LYS A 171 8.58 1.30 28.27
C LYS A 171 9.24 2.06 27.12
N LEU A 172 8.83 1.80 25.88
CA LEU A 172 9.48 2.36 24.68
C LEU A 172 8.94 3.74 24.31
N TYR A 173 7.68 4.04 24.63
CA TYR A 173 7.02 5.30 24.28
C TYR A 173 6.23 5.91 25.47
N PRO A 174 6.90 6.18 26.61
CA PRO A 174 6.22 6.59 27.85
C PRO A 174 5.41 7.88 27.73
N HIS A 175 5.83 8.80 26.85
CA HIS A 175 5.09 10.04 26.57
C HIS A 175 3.80 9.79 25.78
N THR A 176 3.84 8.86 24.82
CA THR A 176 2.66 8.44 24.06
C THR A 176 1.68 7.72 24.97
N TYR A 177 2.18 6.79 25.80
CA TYR A 177 1.38 6.05 26.77
C TYR A 177 0.66 6.98 27.75
N ARG A 178 1.36 7.96 28.34
CA ARG A 178 0.75 8.96 29.25
C ARG A 178 -0.35 9.79 28.59
N LYS A 179 -0.20 10.18 27.32
CA LYS A 179 -1.26 10.90 26.60
C LYS A 179 -2.50 10.04 26.42
N ILE A 180 -2.31 8.75 26.10
CA ILE A 180 -3.43 7.82 25.95
C ILE A 180 -4.12 7.59 27.30
N LEU A 181 -3.37 7.50 28.40
CA LEU A 181 -3.95 7.38 29.75
C LEU A 181 -4.84 8.55 30.11
N ARG A 182 -4.44 9.81 29.84
CA ARG A 182 -5.31 10.98 30.07
C ARG A 182 -6.60 10.91 29.27
N TYR A 183 -6.54 10.44 28.02
CA TYR A 183 -7.75 10.20 27.26
C TYR A 183 -8.63 9.11 27.88
N VAL A 184 -8.04 8.03 28.40
CA VAL A 184 -8.79 6.93 29.02
C VAL A 184 -9.44 7.35 30.34
N GLU A 185 -8.72 8.08 31.18
CA GLU A 185 -9.13 8.44 32.55
C GLU A 185 -9.96 9.72 32.59
N GLU A 186 -9.54 10.77 31.88
CA GLU A 186 -10.09 12.12 31.97
C GLU A 186 -10.93 12.52 30.76
N ASN A 187 -10.97 11.66 29.72
CA ASN A 187 -11.62 11.97 28.43
C ASN A 187 -10.99 13.16 27.69
N GLU A 188 -9.72 13.46 27.95
CA GLU A 188 -8.95 14.49 27.24
C GLU A 188 -8.51 13.95 25.85
N PRO A 189 -9.12 14.37 24.73
CA PRO A 189 -8.75 13.88 23.39
C PRO A 189 -7.32 14.23 23.02
N PHE A 190 -6.67 13.38 22.21
CA PHE A 190 -5.35 13.65 21.66
C PHE A 190 -5.34 13.61 20.14
N SER A 191 -4.49 14.41 19.49
CA SER A 191 -4.27 14.32 18.04
C SER A 191 -3.58 13.01 17.66
N PRO A 192 -3.84 12.43 16.48
CA PRO A 192 -3.23 11.17 16.06
C PRO A 192 -1.72 11.11 16.29
N ILE A 193 -1.26 10.07 16.96
CA ILE A 193 0.15 9.89 17.31
C ILE A 193 0.76 8.85 16.39
N SER A 194 1.83 9.22 15.69
CA SER A 194 2.61 8.28 14.88
C SER A 194 3.88 7.88 15.63
N ILE A 195 4.13 6.58 15.73
CA ILE A 195 5.38 6.00 16.24
C ILE A 195 5.95 5.01 15.22
N PHE A 196 7.25 4.73 15.30
CA PHE A 196 7.97 3.83 14.38
C PHE A 196 8.67 2.69 15.13
N PRO A 197 7.91 1.75 15.71
CA PRO A 197 8.46 0.58 16.38
C PRO A 197 9.12 -0.40 15.40
N THR A 198 9.96 -1.27 15.97
CA THR A 198 10.51 -2.44 15.27
C THR A 198 9.72 -3.68 15.69
N ASP A 199 9.17 -4.43 14.73
CA ASP A 199 8.52 -5.72 14.99
C ASP A 199 9.61 -6.77 15.30
N GLN A 200 9.66 -7.25 16.53
CA GLN A 200 10.70 -8.18 16.97
C GLN A 200 10.62 -9.54 16.27
N ARG A 201 9.48 -9.90 15.66
CA ARG A 201 9.30 -11.18 14.97
C ARG A 201 10.06 -11.24 13.65
N ASN A 202 10.26 -10.09 12.99
CA ASN A 202 10.87 -10.01 11.66
C ASN A 202 12.00 -8.96 11.56
N GLY A 203 12.24 -8.17 12.60
CA GLY A 203 13.28 -7.14 12.66
C GLY A 203 12.99 -5.88 11.83
N ARG A 204 11.76 -5.71 11.30
CA ARG A 204 11.40 -4.58 10.43
C ARG A 204 10.72 -3.46 11.19
N VAL A 205 10.99 -2.22 10.76
CA VAL A 205 10.29 -1.03 11.28
C VAL A 205 8.90 -0.94 10.65
N PHE A 206 7.89 -0.63 11.46
CA PHE A 206 6.53 -0.37 10.99
C PHE A 206 6.02 0.95 11.59
N MET A 207 5.13 1.66 10.87
CA MET A 207 4.49 2.86 11.38
C MET A 207 3.26 2.44 12.15
N CYS A 208 3.14 2.84 13.41
CA CYS A 208 1.91 2.69 14.17
C CYS A 208 1.28 4.07 14.36
N ILE A 209 0.07 4.25 13.85
CA ILE A 209 -0.74 5.44 14.13
C ILE A 209 -1.76 5.06 15.19
N ILE A 210 -1.75 5.77 16.32
CA ILE A 210 -2.71 5.59 17.41
C ILE A 210 -3.64 6.80 17.43
N LEU A 211 -4.94 6.54 17.39
CA LEU A 211 -5.99 7.56 17.42
C LEU A 211 -6.89 7.39 18.65
N PRO A 212 -7.46 8.46 19.20
CA PRO A 212 -8.46 8.34 20.25
C PRO A 212 -9.74 7.67 19.73
N TRP A 213 -10.21 8.05 18.54
CA TRP A 213 -11.26 7.39 17.75
C TRP A 213 -10.88 7.43 16.26
N ALA A 214 -11.50 6.57 15.45
CA ALA A 214 -11.38 6.67 13.98
C ALA A 214 -12.10 7.93 13.50
N ASP A 215 -11.54 8.71 12.60
CA ASP A 215 -12.34 9.62 11.79
C ASP A 215 -12.35 9.03 10.38
N ALA A 216 -13.53 8.90 9.77
CA ALA A 216 -13.67 8.36 8.43
C ALA A 216 -12.78 9.13 7.43
N ASP A 217 -12.62 10.44 7.63
CA ASP A 217 -11.76 11.29 6.80
C ASP A 217 -10.27 11.06 7.08
N ILE A 218 -9.88 10.71 8.30
CA ILE A 218 -8.49 10.42 8.65
C ILE A 218 -8.03 9.09 8.05
N ILE A 219 -8.88 8.06 8.02
CA ILE A 219 -8.56 6.75 7.41
C ILE A 219 -8.37 6.90 5.89
N VAL A 220 -9.24 7.66 5.23
CA VAL A 220 -9.15 7.92 3.78
C VAL A 220 -7.90 8.76 3.45
N ASN A 221 -7.56 9.75 4.29
CA ASN A 221 -6.38 10.60 4.10
C ASN A 221 -5.05 9.90 4.38
N ILE A 222 -4.98 8.94 5.32
CA ILE A 222 -3.76 8.16 5.58
C ILE A 222 -3.44 7.20 4.44
N SER A 223 -4.47 6.65 3.78
CA SER A 223 -4.31 5.82 2.56
C SER A 223 -3.80 6.63 1.36
N SER A 224 -4.09 7.94 1.33
CA SER A 224 -3.75 8.84 0.22
C SER A 224 -2.53 9.74 0.46
N LYS A 225 -2.04 9.89 1.69
CA LYS A 225 -0.86 10.73 2.05
C LYS A 225 0.35 9.92 2.53
N GLY A 226 0.62 8.77 1.92
CA GLY A 226 1.94 8.15 1.96
C GLY A 226 2.95 8.98 1.16
N GLY A 227 3.34 10.14 1.68
CA GLY A 227 4.37 11.00 1.10
C GLY A 227 4.04 12.50 1.06
N ALA A 228 3.90 13.15 2.22
CA ALA A 228 4.14 14.58 2.34
C ALA A 228 4.18 15.00 3.83
N SER A 229 5.35 14.90 4.46
CA SER A 229 5.64 15.71 5.64
C SER A 229 5.90 17.16 5.17
N THR A 230 4.85 17.97 5.10
CA THR A 230 5.02 19.43 5.13
C THR A 230 4.53 19.94 6.48
N ALA A 231 5.49 20.30 7.32
CA ALA A 231 5.28 21.18 8.45
C ALA A 231 4.53 22.43 7.96
N LYS A 232 3.31 22.65 8.44
CA LYS A 232 2.65 23.95 8.32
C LYS A 232 2.51 24.57 9.69
N SER A 233 3.21 25.70 9.78
CA SER A 233 3.33 26.62 10.90
C SER A 233 1.98 27.04 11.45
N SER A 234 1.93 27.02 12.78
CA SER A 234 0.90 27.60 13.64
C SER A 234 0.58 29.05 13.26
N LYS A 235 -0.70 29.33 12.99
CA LYS A 235 -1.28 30.66 13.18
C LYS A 235 -2.56 30.53 13.98
N LYS A 236 -2.44 30.88 15.27
CA LYS A 236 -3.52 31.21 16.17
C LYS A 236 -4.42 32.27 15.54
N LYS A 237 -5.74 32.10 15.66
CA LYS A 237 -6.68 33.21 15.59
C LYS A 237 -7.77 32.99 16.65
N TRP A 238 -7.58 33.62 17.79
CA TRP A 238 -8.65 33.91 18.74
C TRP A 238 -9.42 35.10 18.18
N ILE A 239 -10.74 35.03 18.15
CA ILE A 239 -11.59 36.21 18.10
C ILE A 239 -12.74 35.99 19.09
N LEU A 240 -12.95 37.05 19.86
CA LEU A 240 -13.90 37.35 20.92
C LEU A 240 -15.30 36.74 20.79
#